data_AF-A0A094GYI3-F1
#
_entry.id   AF-A0A094GYI3-F1
#
_cell.length_a   1.000
_cell.length_b   1.000
_cell.length_c   1.000
_cell.angle_alpha   90.00
_cell.angle_beta   90.00
_cell.angle_gamma   90.00
#
_symmetry.space_group_name_H-M   'P 1'
#
loop_
_entity.id
_entity.type
_entity.pdbx_description
1 polymer ?
#
loop_
_entity_poly.entity_id
_entity_poly.type
_entity_poly.pdbx_seq_one_letter_code
_entity_poly.pdbx_strand_id
1 'polypeptide(L)'
;MANTSIEAIVEVTEQERTLGELSKANLQAARSLFESNGFVAWQCLWVRDERDFDRDTLDVLRSLPTEKDFIYVNTRSLLPREIIYNKFMTAFLTSHFPTAKLLQIYARHATRTGPISLRSPDAIAPLLIQVIIAHDKDSLSVKIDCGGRCTHMKGNGLAVVRYSAIDITIHVESENYSVVTMDYALSEKN
;
A
#
# COMPACT_ATOMS: atom_id res chain seq x y z
N MET A 1 -10.86 -15.07 24.90
CA MET A 1 -10.42 -13.75 24.43
C MET A 1 -11.07 -13.53 23.08
N ALA A 2 -11.87 -12.48 22.93
CA ALA A 2 -12.58 -12.23 21.67
C ALA A 2 -11.55 -11.97 20.56
N ASN A 3 -11.68 -12.69 19.43
CA ASN A 3 -10.99 -12.33 18.19
C ASN A 3 -11.55 -10.99 17.73
N THR A 4 -10.97 -9.89 18.17
CA THR A 4 -11.29 -8.55 17.67
C THR A 4 -10.50 -8.32 16.39
N SER A 5 -10.92 -8.99 15.31
CA SER A 5 -10.45 -8.69 13.95
C SER A 5 -11.06 -7.36 13.49
N ILE A 6 -10.31 -6.59 12.71
CA ILE A 6 -10.84 -5.39 12.05
C ILE A 6 -11.08 -5.73 10.58
N GLU A 7 -12.32 -5.67 10.12
CA GLU A 7 -12.55 -5.68 8.68
C GLU A 7 -11.98 -4.35 8.15
N ALA A 8 -10.86 -4.44 7.44
CA ALA A 8 -10.19 -3.30 6.82
C ALA A 8 -9.63 -3.68 5.45
N ILE A 9 -9.97 -4.86 4.94
CA ILE A 9 -9.44 -5.40 3.68
C ILE A 9 -10.48 -5.21 2.58
N VAL A 10 -10.02 -4.73 1.44
CA VAL A 10 -10.72 -4.83 0.16
C VAL A 10 -9.93 -5.77 -0.74
N GLU A 11 -10.57 -6.84 -1.17
CA GLU A 11 -10.01 -7.77 -2.14
C GLU A 11 -10.47 -7.39 -3.55
N VAL A 12 -9.52 -7.12 -4.43
CA VAL A 12 -9.82 -6.93 -5.85
C VAL A 12 -10.17 -8.28 -6.46
N THR A 13 -11.36 -8.39 -7.05
CA THR A 13 -11.84 -9.62 -7.67
C THR A 13 -11.21 -9.84 -9.05
N GLU A 14 -11.27 -11.06 -9.58
CA GLU A 14 -10.80 -11.37 -10.94
C GLU A 14 -11.60 -10.61 -12.01
N GLN A 15 -12.90 -10.41 -11.76
CA GLN A 15 -13.75 -9.63 -12.65
C GLN A 15 -13.32 -8.16 -12.68
N GLU A 16 -13.09 -7.53 -11.53
CA GLU A 16 -12.58 -6.15 -11.46
C GLU A 16 -11.19 -6.02 -12.08
N ARG A 17 -10.34 -7.04 -11.96
CA ARG A 17 -9.06 -7.09 -12.69
C ARG A 17 -9.25 -7.09 -14.19
N THR A 18 -10.10 -7.97 -14.69
CA THR A 18 -10.43 -8.11 -16.12
C THR A 18 -11.00 -6.82 -16.69
N LEU A 19 -11.91 -6.18 -15.96
CA LEU A 19 -12.52 -4.91 -16.36
C LEU A 19 -11.57 -3.72 -16.17
N GLY A 20 -10.61 -3.85 -15.25
CA GLY A 20 -9.72 -2.75 -14.85
C GLY A 20 -10.39 -1.66 -14.02
N GLU A 21 -11.55 -1.95 -13.44
CA GLU A 21 -12.37 -0.99 -12.70
C GLU A 21 -12.85 -1.59 -11.39
N LEU A 22 -12.92 -0.77 -10.34
CA LEU A 22 -13.55 -1.17 -9.09
C LEU A 22 -15.07 -1.18 -9.23
N SER A 23 -15.70 -2.22 -8.68
CA SER A 23 -17.14 -2.24 -8.52
C SER A 23 -17.60 -1.14 -7.56
N LYS A 24 -18.83 -0.65 -7.76
CA LYS A 24 -19.44 0.32 -6.84
C LYS A 24 -19.50 -0.20 -5.40
N ALA A 25 -19.71 -1.50 -5.24
CA ALA A 25 -19.75 -2.15 -3.93
C ALA A 25 -18.38 -2.10 -3.24
N ASN A 26 -17.31 -2.50 -3.91
CA ASN A 26 -15.96 -2.44 -3.34
C ASN A 26 -15.49 -1.01 -3.08
N LEU A 27 -15.83 -0.06 -3.96
CA LEU A 27 -15.52 1.34 -3.71
C LEU A 27 -16.25 1.89 -2.47
N GLN A 28 -17.53 1.54 -2.30
CA GLN A 28 -18.31 1.97 -1.13
C GLN A 28 -17.82 1.29 0.16
N ALA A 29 -17.47 0.00 0.09
CA ALA A 29 -16.86 -0.73 1.19
C ALA A 29 -15.53 -0.08 1.59
N ALA A 30 -14.64 0.18 0.63
CA ALA A 30 -13.35 0.83 0.87
C ALA A 30 -13.49 2.17 1.60
N ARG A 31 -14.44 3.01 1.17
CA ARG A 31 -14.76 4.30 1.81
C ARG A 31 -15.24 4.11 3.24
N SER A 32 -16.20 3.21 3.45
CA SER A 32 -16.78 2.97 4.78
C SER A 32 -15.74 2.43 5.77
N LEU A 33 -14.85 1.55 5.31
CA LEU A 33 -13.73 1.03 6.07
C LEU A 33 -12.73 2.13 6.42
N PHE A 34 -12.37 2.96 5.44
CA PHE A 34 -11.45 4.07 5.65
C PHE A 34 -12.01 5.10 6.64
N GLU A 35 -13.28 5.49 6.51
CA GLU A 35 -13.95 6.42 7.43
C GLU A 35 -14.02 5.89 8.86
N SER A 36 -14.25 4.58 9.03
CA SER A 36 -14.36 3.96 10.36
C SER A 36 -13.01 3.76 11.04
N ASN A 37 -11.97 3.45 10.28
CA ASN A 37 -10.69 2.98 10.82
C ASN A 37 -9.56 3.99 10.65
N GLY A 38 -9.72 4.98 9.78
CA GLY A 38 -8.64 5.87 9.31
C GLY A 38 -7.65 5.18 8.36
N PHE A 39 -7.93 3.94 7.94
CA PHE A 39 -7.17 3.19 6.95
C PHE A 39 -8.02 2.15 6.22
N VAL A 40 -7.55 1.76 5.03
CA VAL A 40 -8.03 0.59 4.28
C VAL A 40 -6.84 -0.12 3.65
N ALA A 41 -6.86 -1.44 3.69
CA ALA A 41 -5.86 -2.31 3.10
C ALA A 41 -6.41 -3.01 1.87
N TRP A 42 -5.56 -3.23 0.89
CA TRP A 42 -5.88 -3.82 -0.39
C TRP A 42 -5.08 -5.09 -0.60
N GLN A 43 -5.74 -6.13 -1.10
CA GLN A 43 -5.09 -7.36 -1.53
C GLN A 43 -5.43 -7.72 -2.97
N CYS A 44 -4.53 -8.48 -3.60
CA CYS A 44 -4.66 -8.96 -4.97
C CYS A 44 -4.69 -7.82 -6.02
N LEU A 45 -3.88 -6.76 -5.78
CA LEU A 45 -3.80 -5.58 -6.65
C LEU A 45 -3.24 -5.86 -8.05
N TRP A 46 -2.44 -6.93 -8.20
CA TRP A 46 -1.88 -7.36 -9.48
C TRP A 46 -2.09 -8.85 -9.73
N VAL A 47 -1.93 -9.27 -10.99
CA VAL A 47 -2.18 -10.66 -11.41
C VAL A 47 -1.04 -11.55 -10.89
N ARG A 48 -1.40 -12.74 -10.41
CA ARG A 48 -0.45 -13.72 -9.84
C ARG A 48 0.68 -14.14 -10.79
N ASP A 49 0.47 -14.03 -12.10
CA ASP A 49 1.44 -14.43 -13.12
C ASP A 49 2.23 -13.26 -13.74
N GLU A 50 2.00 -12.01 -13.33
CA GLU A 50 2.83 -10.86 -13.72
C GLU A 50 4.16 -10.84 -12.92
N ARG A 51 4.87 -11.97 -12.93
CA ARG A 51 6.16 -12.18 -12.25
C ARG A 51 7.26 -11.23 -12.73
N ASP A 52 7.12 -10.70 -13.93
CA ASP A 52 8.04 -9.70 -14.47
C ASP A 52 7.82 -8.33 -13.81
N PHE A 53 6.61 -8.00 -13.38
CA PHE A 53 6.30 -6.69 -12.80
C PHE A 53 7.00 -6.46 -11.46
N ASP A 54 6.87 -7.41 -10.53
CA ASP A 54 7.52 -7.31 -9.23
C ASP A 54 9.05 -7.32 -9.41
N ARG A 55 9.58 -8.18 -10.30
CA ARG A 55 11.03 -8.24 -10.59
C ARG A 55 11.56 -6.93 -11.18
N ASP A 56 10.93 -6.40 -12.23
CA ASP A 56 11.39 -5.20 -12.93
C ASP A 56 11.31 -3.97 -12.01
N THR A 57 10.27 -3.90 -11.16
CA THR A 57 10.20 -2.90 -10.09
C THR A 57 11.40 -2.99 -9.16
N LEU A 58 11.75 -4.19 -8.71
CA LEU A 58 12.83 -4.38 -7.75
C LEU A 58 14.18 -4.05 -8.37
N ASP A 59 14.40 -4.40 -9.64
CA ASP A 59 15.62 -4.08 -10.35
C ASP A 59 15.79 -2.56 -10.45
N VAL A 60 14.71 -1.82 -10.74
CA VAL A 60 14.71 -0.36 -10.63
C VAL A 60 15.06 0.07 -9.21
N LEU A 61 14.34 -0.40 -8.19
CA LEU A 61 14.55 0.02 -6.79
C LEU A 61 16.00 -0.20 -6.33
N ARG A 62 16.60 -1.35 -6.69
CA ARG A 62 17.99 -1.69 -6.39
C ARG A 62 19.01 -0.82 -7.12
N SER A 63 18.66 -0.29 -8.28
CA SER A 63 19.53 0.60 -9.06
C SER A 63 19.56 2.04 -8.52
N LEU A 64 18.56 2.42 -7.72
CA LEU A 64 18.45 3.77 -7.17
C LEU A 64 19.39 3.95 -5.96
N PRO A 65 19.95 5.15 -5.76
CA PRO A 65 20.80 5.42 -4.62
C PRO A 65 20.02 5.31 -3.30
N THR A 66 20.70 4.79 -2.28
CA THR A 66 20.17 4.66 -0.93
C THR A 66 20.80 5.69 0.00
N GLU A 67 19.99 6.31 0.86
CA GLU A 67 20.44 7.15 1.96
C GLU A 67 19.75 6.68 3.26
N LYS A 68 20.54 6.27 4.25
CA LYS A 68 20.04 5.82 5.58
C LYS A 68 18.91 4.77 5.48
N ASP A 69 19.09 3.78 4.60
CA ASP A 69 18.12 2.72 4.28
C ASP A 69 16.86 3.18 3.49
N PHE A 70 16.76 4.46 3.14
CA PHE A 70 15.71 5.01 2.29
C PHE A 70 16.18 5.20 0.85
N ILE A 71 15.22 5.15 -0.06
CA ILE A 71 15.39 5.39 -1.50
C ILE A 71 14.42 6.51 -1.86
N TYR A 72 14.93 7.73 -2.08
CA TYR A 72 14.10 8.82 -2.55
C TYR A 72 13.85 8.69 -4.05
N VAL A 73 12.58 8.61 -4.44
CA VAL A 73 12.19 8.49 -5.85
C VAL A 73 11.77 9.87 -6.34
N ASN A 74 12.77 10.65 -6.75
CA ASN A 74 12.58 12.04 -7.17
C ASN A 74 11.77 12.17 -8.48
N THR A 75 11.75 11.12 -9.31
CA THR A 75 11.03 11.10 -10.58
C THR A 75 10.04 9.95 -10.61
N ARG A 76 8.74 10.27 -10.69
CA ARG A 76 7.65 9.28 -10.78
C ARG A 76 7.82 8.28 -11.93
N SER A 77 8.54 8.67 -12.97
CA SER A 77 8.83 7.85 -14.16
C SER A 77 9.81 6.72 -13.91
N LEU A 78 10.53 6.73 -12.79
CA LEU A 78 11.50 5.68 -12.47
C LEU A 78 10.78 4.41 -12.02
N LEU A 79 9.72 4.54 -11.22
CA LEU A 79 8.95 3.39 -10.77
C LEU A 79 7.91 2.96 -11.83
N PRO A 80 7.62 1.65 -11.93
CA PRO A 80 6.55 1.15 -12.78
C PRO A 80 5.21 1.83 -12.50
N ARG A 81 4.45 2.07 -13.57
CA ARG A 81 3.21 2.88 -13.51
C ARG A 81 2.16 2.19 -12.67
N GLU A 82 2.17 0.87 -12.58
CA GLU A 82 1.19 0.08 -11.86
C GLU A 82 1.40 0.16 -10.33
N ILE A 83 2.52 0.70 -9.86
CA ILE A 83 2.75 1.09 -8.46
C ILE A 83 2.21 2.49 -8.20
N ILE A 84 2.64 3.46 -9.01
CA ILE A 84 2.34 4.88 -8.79
C ILE A 84 0.89 5.23 -9.16
N TYR A 85 0.39 4.61 -10.23
CA TYR A 85 -0.93 4.82 -10.81
C TYR A 85 -1.70 3.50 -10.84
N ASN A 86 -1.60 2.70 -9.78
CA ASN A 86 -2.45 1.51 -9.65
C ASN A 86 -3.92 1.93 -9.83
N LYS A 87 -4.59 1.35 -10.83
CA LYS A 87 -5.92 1.79 -11.26
C LYS A 87 -6.98 1.69 -10.16
N PHE A 88 -6.92 0.67 -9.31
CA PHE A 88 -7.87 0.46 -8.21
C PHE A 88 -7.66 1.49 -7.10
N MET A 89 -6.40 1.70 -6.72
CA MET A 89 -6.02 2.70 -5.72
C MET A 89 -6.36 4.11 -6.21
N THR A 90 -6.08 4.40 -7.48
CA THR A 90 -6.41 5.67 -8.12
C THR A 90 -7.92 5.90 -8.13
N ALA A 91 -8.72 4.88 -8.46
CA ALA A 91 -10.18 4.96 -8.39
C ALA A 91 -10.67 5.25 -6.96
N PHE A 92 -10.09 4.62 -5.95
CA PHE A 92 -10.40 4.95 -4.55
C PHE A 92 -10.04 6.40 -4.21
N LEU A 93 -8.79 6.82 -4.48
CA LEU A 93 -8.29 8.16 -4.19
C LEU A 93 -9.11 9.24 -4.88
N THR A 94 -9.34 9.13 -6.18
CA THR A 94 -10.13 10.11 -6.94
C THR A 94 -11.55 10.21 -6.44
N SER A 95 -12.13 9.12 -5.93
CA SER A 95 -13.49 9.14 -5.44
C SER A 95 -13.62 9.62 -3.99
N HIS A 96 -12.64 9.35 -3.12
CA HIS A 96 -12.72 9.68 -1.68
C HIS A 96 -11.93 10.96 -1.33
N PHE A 97 -10.83 11.21 -2.04
CA PHE A 97 -9.95 12.37 -1.92
C PHE A 97 -9.67 13.02 -3.29
N PRO A 98 -10.70 13.55 -3.98
CA PRO A 98 -10.57 14.07 -5.34
C PRO A 98 -9.53 15.18 -5.52
N THR A 99 -9.20 15.88 -4.43
CA THR A 99 -8.22 16.98 -4.39
C THR A 99 -6.84 16.54 -3.88
N ALA A 100 -6.63 15.25 -3.60
CA ALA A 100 -5.37 14.75 -3.10
C ALA A 100 -4.24 14.95 -4.12
N LYS A 101 -3.09 15.45 -3.66
CA LYS A 101 -1.91 15.69 -4.50
C LYS A 101 -0.71 14.92 -3.97
N LEU A 102 -0.18 14.02 -4.80
CA LEU A 102 1.06 13.28 -4.50
C LEU A 102 2.24 14.27 -4.40
N LEU A 103 2.82 14.38 -3.21
CA LEU A 103 3.95 15.26 -2.90
C LEU A 103 5.30 14.56 -3.10
N GLN A 104 5.45 13.37 -2.52
CA GLN A 104 6.72 12.64 -2.54
C GLN A 104 6.51 11.13 -2.62
N ILE A 105 7.54 10.44 -3.10
CA ILE A 105 7.61 8.99 -3.15
C ILE A 105 8.98 8.59 -2.59
N TYR A 106 9.00 7.62 -1.69
CA TYR A 106 10.22 7.01 -1.19
C TYR A 106 9.99 5.53 -0.95
N ALA A 107 11.08 4.76 -0.97
CA ALA A 107 11.04 3.34 -0.67
C ALA A 107 12.04 2.96 0.41
N ARG A 108 11.81 1.82 1.04
CA ARG A 108 12.73 1.21 2.01
C ARG A 108 12.82 -0.28 1.74
N HIS A 109 14.04 -0.81 1.72
CA HIS A 109 14.26 -2.25 1.72
C HIS A 109 14.17 -2.80 3.14
N ALA A 110 13.52 -3.95 3.29
CA ALA A 110 13.44 -4.69 4.52
C ALA A 110 13.97 -6.11 4.26
N THR A 111 15.05 -6.45 4.94
CA THR A 111 15.78 -7.73 4.79
C THR A 111 15.42 -8.74 5.88
N ARG A 112 14.43 -8.43 6.74
CA ARG A 112 14.00 -9.30 7.84
C ARG A 112 12.49 -9.39 7.90
N THR A 113 11.98 -10.57 8.23
CA THR A 113 10.63 -10.75 8.74
C THR A 113 10.50 -10.00 10.06
N GLY A 114 9.43 -9.21 10.21
CA GLY A 114 9.23 -8.45 11.44
C GLY A 114 8.16 -7.37 11.36
N PRO A 115 7.74 -6.84 12.53
CA PRO A 115 6.92 -5.64 12.59
C PRO A 115 7.62 -4.48 11.89
N ILE A 116 6.97 -3.92 10.89
CA ILE A 116 7.18 -2.53 10.50
C ILE A 116 6.10 -1.70 11.15
N SER A 117 6.48 -0.93 12.17
CA SER A 117 5.70 0.25 12.51
C SER A 117 5.92 1.26 11.39
N LEU A 118 4.86 1.54 10.62
CA LEU A 118 4.94 2.53 9.56
C LEU A 118 4.72 3.91 10.19
N ARG A 119 5.59 4.32 11.09
CA ARG A 119 5.77 5.73 11.37
C ARG A 119 6.80 6.20 10.37
N SER A 120 6.38 7.00 9.40
CA SER A 120 7.33 7.61 8.49
C SER A 120 7.69 8.97 9.08
N PRO A 121 8.84 9.11 9.78
CA PRO A 121 9.26 10.40 10.29
C PRO A 121 9.45 11.41 9.15
N ASP A 122 9.72 10.91 7.94
CA ASP A 122 9.83 11.69 6.71
C ASP A 122 8.49 11.89 6.00
N ALA A 123 7.37 11.33 6.50
CA ALA A 123 6.06 11.63 5.95
C ALA A 123 5.72 13.09 6.22
N ILE A 124 5.57 13.86 5.16
CA ILE A 124 5.21 15.28 5.26
C ILE A 124 3.72 15.51 5.01
N ALA A 125 3.01 14.47 4.58
CA ALA A 125 1.62 14.55 4.17
C ALA A 125 0.67 13.80 5.11
N PRO A 126 -0.60 14.25 5.21
CA PRO A 126 -1.59 13.63 6.08
C PRO A 126 -2.12 12.28 5.57
N LEU A 127 -2.04 12.00 4.26
CA LEU A 127 -2.49 10.74 3.66
C LEU A 127 -1.30 9.98 3.08
N LEU A 128 -1.17 8.71 3.44
CA LEU A 128 -0.10 7.82 3.00
C LEU A 128 -0.66 6.62 2.27
N ILE A 129 0.03 6.22 1.22
CA ILE A 129 -0.15 4.95 0.55
C ILE A 129 1.13 4.16 0.64
N GLN A 130 1.04 2.92 1.12
CA GLN A 130 2.21 2.08 1.34
C GLN A 130 2.01 0.77 0.62
N VAL A 131 2.78 0.54 -0.44
CA VAL A 131 2.75 -0.66 -1.28
C VAL A 131 3.89 -1.57 -0.84
N ILE A 132 3.58 -2.82 -0.55
CA ILE A 132 4.55 -3.82 -0.10
C ILE A 132 4.82 -4.77 -1.27
N ILE A 133 6.10 -4.95 -1.58
CA ILE A 133 6.58 -5.64 -2.78
C ILE A 133 7.54 -6.73 -2.35
N ALA A 134 7.19 -8.00 -2.59
CA ALA A 134 8.07 -9.13 -2.32
C ALA A 134 9.30 -9.06 -3.24
N HIS A 135 10.47 -9.47 -2.75
CA HIS A 135 11.65 -9.65 -3.60
C HIS A 135 11.68 -11.02 -4.27
N ASP A 136 11.05 -11.98 -3.60
CA ASP A 136 11.04 -13.38 -3.97
C ASP A 136 9.68 -13.78 -4.55
N LYS A 137 9.60 -15.01 -5.07
CA LYS A 137 8.42 -15.52 -5.79
C LYS A 137 7.23 -15.86 -4.88
N ASP A 138 7.42 -15.76 -3.57
CA ASP A 138 6.41 -16.14 -2.60
C ASP A 138 5.45 -14.98 -2.36
N SER A 139 4.15 -15.29 -2.34
CA SER A 139 3.13 -14.30 -1.98
C SER A 139 3.41 -13.73 -0.58
N LEU A 140 3.30 -12.42 -0.44
CA LEU A 140 3.45 -11.75 0.84
C LEU A 140 2.34 -12.19 1.79
N SER A 141 2.73 -12.54 3.02
CA SER A 141 1.82 -12.65 4.16
C SER A 141 2.03 -11.46 5.08
N VAL A 142 0.95 -10.76 5.41
CA VAL A 142 1.00 -9.51 6.17
C VAL A 142 -0.05 -9.53 7.28
N LYS A 143 0.38 -9.11 8.47
CA LYS A 143 -0.50 -8.84 9.60
C LYS A 143 -0.53 -7.35 9.87
N ILE A 144 -1.72 -6.74 9.84
CA ILE A 144 -1.93 -5.35 10.24
C ILE A 144 -2.50 -5.34 11.65
N ASP A 145 -1.78 -4.73 12.58
CA ASP A 145 -2.23 -4.44 13.94
C ASP A 145 -2.54 -2.95 14.08
N CYS A 146 -3.77 -2.65 14.51
CA CYS A 146 -4.23 -1.31 14.84
C CYS A 146 -4.88 -1.31 16.23
N GLY A 147 -4.09 -1.01 17.26
CA GLY A 147 -4.57 -0.92 18.65
C GLY A 147 -5.02 -2.26 19.23
N GLY A 148 -4.32 -3.36 18.92
CA GLY A 148 -4.62 -4.71 19.39
C GLY A 148 -5.67 -5.44 18.54
N ARG A 149 -6.22 -4.77 17.51
CA ARG A 149 -7.06 -5.41 16.49
C ARG A 149 -6.20 -5.84 15.32
N CYS A 150 -6.20 -7.14 15.03
CA CYS A 150 -5.30 -7.73 14.06
C CYS A 150 -6.06 -8.27 12.85
N THR A 151 -5.50 -8.03 11.67
CA THR A 151 -6.05 -8.51 10.40
C THR A 151 -4.94 -9.12 9.56
N HIS A 152 -5.16 -10.35 9.10
CA HIS A 152 -4.22 -11.07 8.25
C HIS A 152 -4.62 -10.95 6.79
N MET A 153 -3.62 -10.73 5.95
CA MET A 153 -3.72 -10.61 4.50
C MET A 153 -2.67 -11.49 3.86
N LYS A 154 -3.02 -12.10 2.74
CA LYS A 154 -2.07 -12.82 1.90
C LYS A 154 -2.42 -12.60 0.46
N GLY A 155 -1.47 -12.18 -0.35
CA GLY A 155 -1.73 -11.93 -1.76
C GLY A 155 -0.55 -11.36 -2.52
N ASN A 156 -0.74 -11.23 -3.82
CA ASN A 156 0.19 -10.53 -4.71
C ASN A 156 -0.33 -9.10 -4.85
N GLY A 157 0.47 -8.12 -4.46
CA GLY A 157 0.02 -6.74 -4.38
C GLY A 157 -0.77 -6.45 -3.14
N LEU A 158 -0.02 -6.00 -2.13
CA LEU A 158 -0.55 -5.53 -0.88
C LEU A 158 -0.27 -4.04 -0.77
N ALA A 159 -1.32 -3.26 -0.50
CA ALA A 159 -1.15 -1.86 -0.19
C ALA A 159 -2.03 -1.44 0.97
N VAL A 160 -1.58 -0.44 1.71
CA VAL A 160 -2.36 0.18 2.78
C VAL A 160 -2.46 1.67 2.52
N VAL A 161 -3.69 2.17 2.47
CA VAL A 161 -3.99 3.61 2.41
C VAL A 161 -4.42 4.02 3.81
N ARG A 162 -3.81 5.06 4.38
CA ARG A 162 -4.11 5.51 5.75
C ARG A 162 -3.81 6.97 5.98
N TYR A 163 -4.41 7.52 7.02
CA TYR A 163 -3.90 8.76 7.61
C TYR A 163 -2.54 8.53 8.28
N SER A 164 -1.61 9.46 8.13
CA SER A 164 -0.29 9.40 8.77
C SER A 164 -0.36 9.43 10.30
N ALA A 165 -1.41 10.04 10.85
CA ALA A 165 -1.68 10.09 12.29
C ALA A 165 -2.15 8.76 12.89
N ILE A 166 -2.59 7.79 12.08
CA ILE A 166 -3.01 6.48 12.56
C ILE A 166 -1.78 5.60 12.75
N ASP A 167 -1.59 5.15 13.99
CA ASP A 167 -0.53 4.22 14.36
C ASP A 167 -0.94 2.79 13.97
N ILE A 168 -0.35 2.30 12.88
CA ILE A 168 -0.49 0.91 12.46
C ILE A 168 0.87 0.21 12.51
N THR A 169 0.84 -1.06 12.91
CA THR A 169 2.00 -1.95 12.80
C THR A 169 1.70 -3.00 11.73
N ILE A 170 2.50 -3.01 10.67
CA ILE A 170 2.43 -3.99 9.59
C ILE A 170 3.55 -5.00 9.79
N HIS A 171 3.22 -6.22 10.19
CA HIS A 171 4.18 -7.32 10.22
C HIS A 171 4.16 -8.02 8.88
N VAL A 172 5.31 -8.06 8.22
CA VAL A 172 5.47 -8.87 7.00
C VAL A 172 6.11 -10.18 7.40
N GLU A 173 5.38 -11.27 7.17
CA GLU A 173 5.78 -12.66 7.49
C GLU A 173 6.49 -13.31 6.29
N SER A 174 7.11 -12.48 5.45
CA SER A 174 7.94 -12.89 4.31
C SER A 174 9.30 -12.21 4.43
N GLU A 175 10.35 -12.93 4.07
CA GLU A 175 11.71 -12.36 3.98
C GLU A 175 11.83 -11.53 2.70
N ASN A 176 12.78 -10.58 2.70
CA ASN A 176 13.16 -9.76 1.54
C ASN A 176 11.98 -9.07 0.84
N TYR A 177 11.67 -7.85 1.27
CA TYR A 177 10.63 -7.04 0.63
C TYR A 177 11.02 -5.56 0.60
N SER A 178 10.33 -4.82 -0.25
CA SER A 178 10.41 -3.35 -0.30
C SER A 178 9.06 -2.77 0.09
N VAL A 179 9.09 -1.64 0.79
CA VAL A 179 7.90 -0.82 0.99
C VAL A 179 8.09 0.47 0.21
N VAL A 180 7.22 0.72 -0.78
CA VAL A 180 7.13 2.00 -1.48
C VAL A 180 6.04 2.82 -0.82
N THR A 181 6.38 3.99 -0.32
CA THR A 181 5.44 4.94 0.29
C THR A 181 5.24 6.14 -0.61
N MET A 182 3.97 6.52 -0.80
CA MET A 182 3.53 7.67 -1.57
C MET A 182 2.73 8.59 -0.65
N ASP A 183 3.14 9.85 -0.59
CA ASP A 183 2.60 10.85 0.33
C ASP A 183 1.66 11.80 -0.41
N TYR A 184 0.42 11.90 0.06
CA TYR A 184 -0.61 12.73 -0.54
C TYR A 184 -1.01 13.87 0.38
N ALA A 185 -0.82 15.11 -0.09
CA ALA A 185 -1.44 16.27 0.52
C ALA A 185 -2.94 16.20 0.32
N LEU A 186 -3.69 16.44 1.38
CA LEU A 186 -5.12 16.70 1.31
C LEU A 186 -5.32 18.21 1.24
N SER A 187 -6.07 18.68 0.25
CA SER A 187 -6.55 20.07 0.29
C SER A 187 -7.55 20.18 1.42
N GLU A 188 -7.41 21.19 2.27
CA GLU A 188 -8.52 21.60 3.13
C GLU A 188 -9.72 21.89 2.23
N LYS A 189 -10.89 21.34 2.59
CA LYS A 189 -12.14 21.79 1.99
C LYS A 189 -12.34 23.21 2.49
N ASN A 190 -12.24 24.19 1.58
CA ASN A 190 -12.79 25.52 1.82
C ASN A 190 -14.28 25.42 2.15
#